data_AF-A0A645BI63-F1
#
_entry.id   AF-A0A645BI63-F1
#
_cell.length_a   1.000
_cell.length_b   1.000
_cell.length_c   1.000
_cell.angle_alpha   90.00
_cell.angle_beta   90.00
_cell.angle_gamma   90.00
#
_symmetry.space_group_name_H-M   'P 1'
#
loop_
_entity.id
_entity.type
_entity.pdbx_description
1 polymer ?
#
loop_
_entity_poly.entity_id
_entity_poly.type
_entity_poly.pdbx_seq_one_letter_code
_entity_poly.pdbx_strand_id
1 'polypeptide(L)'
;MTESIGLASREYGFKINLVMHTAGMIERIVLNEPLTAEKEELDETVQDPFYKMLQNVIVPLEERVNLKIPLVESYYILRLIHNQLAKV
;
A
#
# COMPACT_ATOMS: atom_id res chain seq x y z
N MET A 1 -3.23 -29.17 -6.23
CA MET A 1 -1.90 -28.67 -6.67
C MET A 1 -1.55 -27.29 -6.11
N THR A 2 -2.49 -26.46 -5.65
CA THR A 2 -2.20 -25.16 -5.01
C THR A 2 -1.93 -25.23 -3.50
N GLU A 3 -2.50 -26.23 -2.80
CA GLU A 3 -2.24 -26.45 -1.37
C GLU A 3 -0.80 -26.89 -1.06
N SER A 4 -0.13 -27.58 -1.99
CA SER A 4 1.23 -28.11 -1.79
C SER A 4 2.34 -27.05 -1.83
N ILE A 5 2.01 -25.80 -2.14
CA ILE A 5 2.97 -24.69 -2.28
C ILE A 5 2.73 -23.59 -1.23
N GLY A 6 1.80 -23.78 -0.27
CA GLY A 6 1.51 -22.80 0.78
C GLY A 6 0.79 -21.51 0.31
N LEU A 7 0.46 -21.42 -0.97
CA LEU A 7 -0.17 -20.24 -1.62
C LEU A 7 -1.65 -20.05 -1.22
N ALA A 8 -2.26 -21.02 -0.54
CA ALA A 8 -3.69 -21.01 -0.22
C ALA A 8 -4.05 -20.18 1.03
N SER A 9 -3.07 -19.69 1.80
CA SER A 9 -3.38 -18.90 3.00
C SER A 9 -3.75 -17.46 2.62
N ARG A 10 -4.80 -16.93 3.26
CA ARG A 10 -5.28 -15.55 3.04
C ARG A 10 -4.18 -14.51 3.28
N GLU A 11 -3.34 -14.74 4.29
CA GLU A 11 -2.20 -13.89 4.58
C GLU A 11 -1.18 -13.87 3.44
N TYR A 12 -0.96 -15.00 2.79
CA TYR A 12 -0.04 -15.09 1.66
C TYR A 12 -0.58 -14.33 0.44
N GLY A 13 -1.87 -14.47 0.14
CA GLY A 13 -2.53 -13.69 -0.92
C GLY A 13 -2.45 -12.18 -0.67
N PHE A 14 -2.65 -11.74 0.57
CA PHE A 14 -2.46 -10.34 0.96
C PHE A 14 -1.01 -9.87 0.77
N LYS A 15 -0.02 -10.66 1.22
CA LYS A 15 1.40 -10.34 1.05
C LYS A 15 1.79 -10.17 -0.42
N ILE A 16 1.32 -11.06 -1.31
CA ILE A 16 1.54 -10.90 -2.75
C ILE A 16 0.93 -9.58 -3.23
N ASN A 17 -0.34 -9.33 -2.92
CA ASN A 17 -1.02 -8.13 -3.37
C ASN A 17 -0.31 -6.85 -2.90
N LEU A 18 0.08 -6.81 -1.62
CA LEU A 18 0.82 -5.69 -1.05
C LEU A 18 2.15 -5.46 -1.78
N VAL A 19 2.96 -6.51 -1.97
CA VAL A 19 4.25 -6.41 -2.69
C VAL A 19 4.04 -5.93 -4.13
N MET A 20 3.09 -6.52 -4.85
CA MET A 20 2.78 -6.15 -6.23
C MET A 20 2.31 -4.69 -6.33
N HIS A 21 1.45 -4.25 -5.43
CA HIS A 21 0.97 -2.87 -5.41
C HIS A 21 2.09 -1.87 -5.08
N THR A 22 2.95 -2.18 -4.11
CA THR A 22 4.10 -1.34 -3.78
C THR A 22 5.10 -1.25 -4.94
N ALA A 23 5.34 -2.35 -5.67
CA ALA A 23 6.19 -2.30 -6.86
C ALA A 23 5.59 -1.40 -7.96
N GLY A 24 4.30 -1.56 -8.26
CA GLY A 24 3.60 -0.71 -9.23
C GLY A 24 3.52 0.76 -8.79
N MET A 25 3.39 1.02 -7.48
CA MET A 25 3.47 2.38 -6.91
C MET A 25 4.82 3.02 -7.22
N ILE A 26 5.93 2.31 -6.98
CA ILE A 26 7.27 2.83 -7.26
C ILE A 26 7.42 3.13 -8.76
N GLU A 27 6.99 2.21 -9.63
CA GLU A 27 7.01 2.41 -11.08
C GLU A 27 6.25 3.67 -11.51
N ARG A 28 5.00 3.83 -11.02
CA ARG A 28 4.19 5.03 -11.28
C ARG A 28 4.87 6.31 -10.84
N ILE A 29 5.45 6.33 -9.64
CA ILE A 29 6.17 7.51 -9.13
C ILE A 29 7.36 7.86 -10.03
N VAL A 30 8.13 6.85 -10.45
CA VAL A 30 9.28 7.04 -11.36
C VAL A 30 8.83 7.59 -12.72
N LEU A 31 7.69 7.13 -13.22
CA LEU A 31 7.11 7.59 -14.49
C LEU A 31 6.36 8.92 -14.36
N ASN A 32 6.23 9.50 -13.16
CA ASN A 32 5.39 10.66 -12.86
C ASN A 32 3.90 10.46 -13.18
N GLU A 33 3.40 9.24 -12.99
CA GLU A 33 2.01 8.84 -13.21
C GLU A 33 1.37 8.29 -11.91
N PRO A 34 1.35 9.04 -10.80
CA PRO A 34 0.73 8.56 -9.57
C PRO A 34 -0.78 8.35 -9.76
N LEU A 35 -1.36 7.50 -8.91
CA LEU A 35 -2.82 7.34 -8.89
C LEU A 35 -3.52 8.64 -8.50
N THR A 36 -4.82 8.70 -8.81
CA THR A 36 -5.72 9.78 -8.39
C THR A 36 -6.66 9.30 -7.28
N ALA A 37 -7.06 10.23 -6.43
CA ALA A 37 -8.09 10.05 -5.41
C ALA A 37 -8.81 11.39 -5.21
N GLU A 38 -10.05 11.33 -4.75
CA GLU A 38 -10.81 12.52 -4.39
C GLU A 38 -10.20 13.19 -3.17
N LYS A 39 -10.43 14.50 -3.02
CA LYS A 39 -9.81 15.26 -1.92
C LYS A 39 -10.26 14.73 -0.55
N GLU A 40 -11.54 14.40 -0.43
CA GLU A 40 -12.15 13.86 0.79
C GLU A 40 -11.44 12.57 1.22
N GLU A 41 -11.09 11.70 0.27
CA GLU A 41 -10.36 10.45 0.54
C GLU A 41 -8.95 10.70 1.08
N LEU A 42 -8.28 11.74 0.57
CA LEU A 42 -6.94 12.14 1.05
C LEU A 42 -7.00 12.77 2.44
N ASP A 43 -8.03 13.57 2.71
CA ASP A 43 -8.25 14.19 4.02
C ASP A 43 -8.56 13.12 5.08
N GLU A 44 -9.31 12.07 4.73
CA GLU A 44 -9.56 10.91 5.60
C GLU A 44 -8.29 10.09 5.84
N THR A 45 -7.41 9.98 4.82
CA THR A 45 -6.17 9.20 4.89
C THR A 45 -5.27 9.65 6.04
N VAL A 46 -5.14 10.97 6.26
CA VAL A 46 -4.28 11.50 7.34
C VAL A 46 -4.90 11.31 8.73
N GLN A 47 -6.20 11.07 8.82
CA GLN A 47 -6.92 10.76 10.06
C GLN A 47 -6.97 9.25 10.37
N ASP A 48 -6.50 8.42 9.44
CA ASP A 48 -6.56 6.97 9.57
C ASP A 48 -5.74 6.49 10.78
N PRO A 49 -6.28 5.59 11.64
CA PRO A 49 -5.56 5.07 12.80
C PRO A 49 -4.22 4.39 12.46
N PHE A 50 -4.10 3.82 11.26
CA PHE A 50 -2.88 3.16 10.78
C PHE A 50 -1.95 4.11 10.02
N TYR A 51 -2.35 5.36 9.76
CA TYR A 51 -1.54 6.31 8.99
C TYR A 51 -0.15 6.50 9.59
N LYS A 52 -0.07 6.77 10.90
CA LYS A 52 1.22 6.95 11.58
C LYS A 52 2.10 5.70 11.52
N MET A 53 1.49 4.51 11.64
CA MET A 53 2.20 3.24 11.50
C MET A 53 2.75 3.08 10.09
N LEU A 54 1.94 3.41 9.07
CA LEU A 54 2.37 3.37 7.68
C LEU A 54 3.52 4.34 7.40
N GLN A 55 3.44 5.57 7.90
CA GLN A 55 4.50 6.57 7.73
C GLN A 55 5.84 6.11 8.32
N ASN A 56 5.83 5.40 9.46
CA ASN A 56 7.05 4.83 10.04
C ASN A 56 7.73 3.79 9.14
N VAL A 57 7.01 3.21 8.16
CA VAL A 57 7.53 2.24 7.20
C VAL A 57 7.84 2.91 5.85
N ILE A 58 6.98 3.84 5.41
CA ILE A 58 7.14 4.56 4.15
C ILE A 58 8.37 5.47 4.17
N VAL A 59 8.64 6.21 5.25
CA VAL A 59 9.77 7.15 5.31
C VAL A 59 11.12 6.43 5.08
N PRO A 60 11.43 5.31 5.75
CA PRO A 60 12.63 4.53 5.44
C PRO A 60 12.67 3.99 4.00
N LEU A 61 11.50 3.66 3.42
CA LEU A 61 11.43 3.21 2.03
C LEU A 61 11.78 4.35 1.07
N GLU A 62 11.20 5.54 1.27
CA GLU A 62 11.51 6.75 0.50
C GLU A 62 13.02 7.02 0.45
N GLU A 63 13.68 6.96 1.61
CA GLU A 63 15.13 7.15 1.74
C GLU A 63 15.90 6.08 0.96
N ARG A 64 15.48 4.81 1.05
CA ARG A 64 16.16 3.69 0.42
C ARG A 64 16.03 3.69 -1.11
N VAL A 65 14.90 4.14 -1.64
CA VAL A 65 14.66 4.22 -3.09
C VAL A 65 14.94 5.61 -3.66
N ASN A 66 15.26 6.59 -2.82
CA ASN A 66 15.46 8.00 -3.18
C ASN A 66 14.27 8.59 -3.97
N LEU A 67 13.05 8.32 -3.51
CA LEU A 67 11.81 8.79 -4.10
C LEU A 67 10.89 9.32 -3.00
N LYS A 68 10.05 10.31 -3.33
CA LYS A 68 8.96 10.75 -2.47
C LYS A 68 7.68 10.02 -2.84
N ILE A 69 7.04 9.42 -1.85
CA ILE A 69 5.79 8.68 -2.00
C ILE A 69 4.64 9.66 -1.72
N PRO A 70 3.83 10.02 -2.73
CA PRO A 70 2.70 10.92 -2.55
C PRO A 70 1.65 10.36 -1.58
N LEU A 71 0.88 11.25 -0.93
CA LEU A 71 -0.20 10.87 -0.02
C LEU A 71 -1.22 9.92 -0.68
N VAL A 72 -1.54 10.15 -1.96
CA VAL A 72 -2.47 9.31 -2.72
C VAL A 72 -2.02 7.86 -2.85
N GLU A 73 -0.71 7.60 -2.91
CA GLU A 73 -0.19 6.23 -2.93
C GLU A 73 -0.26 5.59 -1.53
N SER A 74 -0.04 6.39 -0.47
CA SER A 74 -0.26 5.94 0.91
C SER A 74 -1.73 5.59 1.19
N TYR A 75 -2.67 6.34 0.62
CA TYR A 75 -4.11 6.04 0.66
C TYR A 75 -4.42 4.64 0.12
N TYR A 76 -3.89 4.26 -1.05
CA TYR A 76 -4.14 2.94 -1.61
C TYR A 76 -3.49 1.81 -0.81
N ILE A 77 -2.32 2.03 -0.20
CA ILE A 77 -1.74 1.06 0.74
C ILE A 77 -2.65 0.85 1.95
N LEU A 78 -3.17 1.93 2.55
CA LEU A 78 -4.12 1.82 3.67
C LEU A 78 -5.41 1.11 3.26
N ARG A 79 -5.93 1.36 2.06
CA ARG A 79 -7.07 0.60 1.54
C ARG A 79 -6.80 -0.89 1.43
N LEU A 80 -5.61 -1.31 0.99
CA LEU A 80 -5.25 -2.73 0.97
C LEU A 80 -5.28 -3.34 2.38
N ILE A 81 -4.77 -2.61 3.37
CA ILE A 81 -4.76 -3.05 4.78
C ILE A 81 -6.19 -3.18 5.30
N HIS A 82 -7.03 -2.14 5.13
CA HIS A 82 -8.43 -2.18 5.56
C HIS A 82 -9.23 -3.26 4.86
N ASN A 83 -9.05 -3.43 3.55
CA ASN A 83 -9.71 -4.50 2.79
C ASN A 83 -9.32 -5.89 3.30
N GLN A 84 -8.12 -6.06 3.84
CA GLN A 84 -7.71 -7.32 4.46
C GLN A 84 -8.33 -7.51 5.85
N LEU A 85 -8.39 -6.45 6.66
CA LEU A 85 -8.99 -6.46 7.99
C LEU A 85 -10.52 -6.63 7.95
N ALA A 86 -11.20 -6.09 6.93
CA ALA A 86 -12.64 -6.21 6.76
C ALA A 86 -13.09 -7.61 6.26
N LYS A 87 -12.16 -8.44 5.79
CA LYS A 87 -12.41 -9.84 5.39
C LYS A 87 -12.35 -10.82 6.56
N VAL A 88 -12.22 -10.30 7.78
CA VAL A 88 -12.25 -11.05 9.05
C VAL A 88 -13.69 -11.44 9.39
#